data_AF-A0A1V5ACB1-F1
#
_entry.id   AF-A0A1V5ACB1-F1
#
_cell.length_a   1.000
_cell.length_b   1.000
_cell.length_c   1.000
_cell.angle_alpha   90.00
_cell.angle_beta   90.00
_cell.angle_gamma   90.00
#
_symmetry.space_group_name_H-M   'P 1'
#
loop_
_entity.id
_entity.type
_entity.pdbx_description
1 polymer ?
#
loop_
_entity_poly.entity_id
_entity_poly.type
_entity_poly.pdbx_seq_one_letter_code
_entity_poly.pdbx_strand_id
1 'polypeptide(L)'
;MCRERETEDKLHVPCEPGNDPVEIEKEIRKWVASYAKEHGWILNPDTRVLDIVLRGLARNCKKFGRPYCPCRLRSGDLEKDKDIVCPCIFHKDEVAGEGHCHCNLFFR
;
A
#
# COMPACT_ATOMS: atom_id res chain seq x y z
N MET A 1 29.68 11.43 16.44
CA MET A 1 29.07 10.15 16.87
C MET A 1 28.18 9.67 15.75
N CYS A 2 28.63 8.64 15.03
CA CYS A 2 27.85 7.96 14.00
C CYS A 2 26.72 7.15 14.64
N ARG A 3 25.50 7.32 14.14
CA ARG A 3 24.59 6.25 13.70
C ARG A 3 23.24 6.86 13.31
N GLU A 4 23.18 7.14 12.02
CA GLU A 4 22.00 7.15 11.16
C GLU A 4 20.83 6.33 11.75
N ARG A 5 19.75 7.03 12.13
CA ARG A 5 18.43 6.44 12.41
C ARG A 5 17.36 7.34 11.78
N GLU A 6 17.38 7.42 10.46
CA GLU A 6 16.31 8.05 9.65
C GLU A 6 15.97 7.19 8.43
N THR A 7 16.01 5.86 8.57
CA THR A 7 15.73 4.92 7.47
C THR A 7 14.42 4.15 7.66
N GLU A 8 13.40 4.76 8.28
CA GLU A 8 12.07 4.15 8.41
C GLU A 8 10.97 4.91 7.65
N ASP A 9 11.31 5.94 6.88
CA ASP A 9 10.36 6.76 6.12
C ASP A 9 10.73 6.88 4.62
N LYS A 10 11.36 5.84 4.06
CA LYS A 10 11.88 5.84 2.67
C LYS A 10 10.90 5.36 1.60
N LEU A 11 9.63 5.18 1.93
CA LEU A 11 8.59 5.00 0.93
C LEU A 11 7.64 6.19 1.06
N HIS A 12 8.00 7.33 0.47
CA HIS A 12 7.13 8.51 0.34
C HIS A 12 5.76 8.03 -0.13
N VAL A 13 4.80 8.02 0.78
CA VAL A 13 3.43 7.59 0.48
C VAL A 13 2.77 8.77 -0.21
N PRO A 14 2.38 8.65 -1.49
CA PRO A 14 1.90 9.78 -2.27
C PRO A 14 0.43 10.07 -1.93
N CYS A 15 0.18 10.56 -0.72
CA CYS A 15 -1.13 10.98 -0.23
C CYS A 15 -1.23 12.47 -0.01
N GLU A 16 -0.70 13.26 -0.95
CA GLU A 16 -0.86 14.70 -0.92
C GLU A 16 -2.34 15.09 -1.11
N PRO A 17 -2.98 15.75 -0.13
CA PRO A 17 -4.37 16.13 -0.23
C PRO A 17 -4.53 17.28 -1.23
N GLY A 18 -5.25 17.03 -2.34
CA GLY A 18 -5.54 18.05 -3.36
C GLY A 18 -5.43 17.54 -4.80
N ASN A 19 -4.76 16.40 -5.03
CA ASN A 19 -4.54 15.87 -6.37
C ASN A 19 -5.75 15.10 -6.94
N ASP A 20 -5.77 15.01 -8.27
CA ASP A 20 -6.73 14.19 -9.02
C ASP A 20 -6.53 12.68 -8.67
N PRO A 21 -7.60 11.89 -8.52
CA PRO A 21 -7.48 10.47 -8.17
C PRO A 21 -6.62 9.66 -9.15
N VAL A 22 -6.58 10.06 -10.43
CA VAL A 22 -5.79 9.40 -11.46
C VAL A 22 -4.29 9.60 -11.23
N GLU A 23 -3.89 10.77 -10.74
CA GLU A 23 -2.47 11.04 -10.48
C GLU A 23 -1.99 10.30 -9.22
N ILE A 24 -2.82 10.27 -8.17
CA ILE A 24 -2.55 9.49 -6.96
C ILE A 24 -2.41 7.99 -7.30
N GLU A 25 -3.27 7.46 -8.17
CA GLU A 25 -3.20 6.06 -8.62
C GLU A 25 -1.86 5.74 -9.30
N LYS A 26 -1.36 6.63 -10.17
CA LYS A 26 -0.06 6.44 -10.85
C LYS A 26 1.09 6.45 -9.87
N GLU A 27 1.09 7.35 -8.90
CA GLU A 27 2.15 7.43 -7.90
C GLU A 27 2.13 6.21 -6.97
N ILE A 28 0.95 5.79 -6.51
CA ILE A 28 0.79 4.55 -5.75
C ILE A 28 1.28 3.36 -6.56
N ARG A 29 0.97 3.29 -7.87
CA ARG A 29 1.43 2.21 -8.75
C ARG A 29 2.96 2.12 -8.81
N LYS A 30 3.65 3.25 -8.97
CA LYS A 30 5.13 3.29 -8.96
C LYS A 30 5.69 2.86 -7.62
N TRP A 31 5.10 3.37 -6.55
CA TRP A 31 5.48 3.09 -5.17
C TRP A 31 5.34 1.60 -4.82
N VAL A 32 4.18 0.97 -5.09
CA VAL A 32 3.99 -0.48 -4.85
C VAL A 32 4.89 -1.33 -5.73
N ALA A 33 5.19 -0.90 -6.96
CA ALA A 33 6.09 -1.63 -7.85
C ALA A 33 7.54 -1.60 -7.32
N SER A 34 8.02 -0.47 -6.80
CA SER A 34 9.32 -0.39 -6.13
C SER A 34 9.35 -1.26 -4.89
N TYR A 35 8.31 -1.17 -4.05
CA TYR A 35 8.18 -1.96 -2.84
C TYR A 35 8.24 -3.46 -3.12
N ALA A 36 7.46 -3.92 -4.11
CA ALA A 36 7.44 -5.32 -4.53
C ALA A 36 8.83 -5.77 -4.99
N LYS A 37 9.49 -4.97 -5.85
CA LYS A 37 10.83 -5.28 -6.37
C LYS A 37 11.88 -5.37 -5.26
N GLU A 38 11.84 -4.48 -4.27
CA GLU A 38 12.75 -4.49 -3.11
C GLU A 38 12.58 -5.74 -2.24
N HIS A 39 11.36 -6.27 -2.16
CA HIS A 39 11.03 -7.46 -1.38
C HIS A 39 11.06 -8.76 -2.20
N GLY A 40 11.39 -8.70 -3.50
CA GLY A 40 11.40 -9.86 -4.38
C GLY A 40 10.01 -10.39 -4.74
N TRP A 41 8.98 -9.56 -4.65
CA TRP A 41 7.60 -9.89 -4.99
C TRP A 41 7.21 -9.37 -6.37
N ILE A 42 6.17 -9.96 -6.92
CA ILE A 42 5.50 -9.50 -8.13
C ILE A 42 4.14 -8.88 -7.79
N LEU A 43 3.71 -7.93 -8.62
CA LEU A 43 2.33 -7.44 -8.56
C LEU A 43 1.39 -8.46 -9.22
N ASN A 44 0.10 -8.34 -8.93
CA ASN A 44 -0.91 -9.19 -9.54
C ASN A 44 -0.82 -9.19 -11.09
N PRO A 45 -0.72 -10.37 -11.73
CA PRO A 45 -0.71 -10.46 -13.19
C PRO A 45 -2.05 -10.09 -13.85
N ASP A 46 -3.19 -10.22 -13.14
CA ASP A 46 -4.46 -9.69 -13.63
C ASP A 46 -4.51 -8.18 -13.39
N THR A 47 -4.29 -7.44 -14.48
CA THR A 47 -4.29 -5.97 -14.49
C THR A 47 -5.62 -5.38 -14.04
N ARG A 48 -6.75 -6.07 -14.24
CA ARG A 48 -8.06 -5.57 -13.79
C ARG A 48 -8.16 -5.58 -12.27
N VAL A 49 -7.70 -6.68 -11.64
CA VAL A 49 -7.68 -6.79 -10.18
C VAL A 49 -6.68 -5.80 -9.60
N LEU A 50 -5.49 -5.71 -10.19
CA LEU A 50 -4.46 -4.74 -9.80
C LEU A 50 -5.01 -3.31 -9.82
N ASP A 51 -5.63 -2.88 -10.92
CA ASP A 51 -6.16 -1.52 -11.08
C ASP A 51 -7.30 -1.25 -10.09
N ILE A 52 -8.17 -2.24 -9.78
CA ILE A 52 -9.22 -2.10 -8.77
C ILE A 52 -8.62 -1.81 -7.38
N VAL A 53 -7.57 -2.55 -7.00
CA VAL A 53 -6.90 -2.38 -5.71
C VAL A 53 -6.19 -1.03 -5.65
N LEU A 54 -5.45 -0.66 -6.71
CA LEU A 54 -4.75 0.63 -6.81
C LEU A 54 -5.73 1.81 -6.71
N ARG A 55 -6.86 1.76 -7.43
CA ARG A 55 -7.94 2.75 -7.32
C ARG A 55 -8.55 2.80 -5.93
N GLY A 56 -8.66 1.65 -5.26
CA GLY A 56 -9.11 1.58 -3.87
C GLY A 56 -8.16 2.33 -2.93
N LEU A 57 -6.86 2.07 -3.06
CA LEU A 57 -5.82 2.75 -2.30
C LEU A 57 -5.83 4.26 -2.57
N ALA A 58 -5.89 4.67 -3.84
CA ALA A 58 -5.92 6.08 -4.24
C ALA A 58 -7.15 6.82 -3.69
N ARG A 59 -8.33 6.18 -3.72
CA ARG A 59 -9.56 6.76 -3.14
C ARG A 59 -9.44 6.93 -1.62
N ASN A 60 -8.91 5.94 -0.91
CA ASN A 60 -8.72 6.01 0.54
C ASN A 60 -7.67 7.06 0.92
N CYS A 61 -6.59 7.12 0.16
CA CYS A 61 -5.54 8.11 0.25
C CYS A 61 -6.09 9.54 0.10
N LYS A 62 -6.90 9.80 -0.95
CA LYS A 62 -7.56 11.09 -1.14
C LYS A 62 -8.58 11.43 -0.04
N LYS A 63 -9.37 10.44 0.41
CA LYS A 63 -10.47 10.67 1.36
C LYS A 63 -10.00 10.80 2.80
N PHE A 64 -8.94 10.10 3.19
CA PHE A 64 -8.52 9.94 4.58
C PHE A 64 -7.05 10.33 4.82
N GLY A 65 -6.32 10.75 3.79
CA GLY A 65 -4.91 11.15 3.86
C GLY A 65 -3.91 9.99 3.98
N ARG A 66 -4.38 8.73 3.95
CA ARG A 66 -3.52 7.54 4.03
C ARG A 66 -4.06 6.42 3.13
N PRO A 67 -3.20 5.56 2.54
CA PRO A 67 -3.60 4.51 1.63
C PRO A 67 -4.08 3.28 2.41
N TYR A 68 -5.22 3.40 3.10
CA TYR A 68 -5.82 2.27 3.81
C TYR A 68 -6.17 1.12 2.86
N CYS A 69 -5.99 -0.14 3.28
CA CYS A 69 -6.32 -1.29 2.44
C CYS A 69 -7.78 -1.21 2.02
N PRO A 70 -8.10 -1.28 0.71
CA PRO A 70 -9.48 -1.34 0.26
C PRO A 70 -10.18 -2.65 0.65
N CYS A 71 -9.40 -3.65 1.07
CA CYS A 71 -9.84 -4.99 1.44
C CYS A 71 -10.34 -5.10 2.89
N ARG A 72 -9.96 -4.16 3.77
CA ARG A 72 -10.26 -4.22 5.21
C ARG A 72 -11.12 -3.05 5.60
N LEU A 73 -12.14 -3.32 6.41
CA LEU A 73 -13.05 -2.29 6.89
C LEU A 73 -12.34 -1.42 7.94
N ARG A 74 -12.39 -0.10 7.71
CA ARG A 74 -11.94 0.87 8.71
C ARG A 74 -12.91 0.89 9.90
N SER A 75 -12.35 0.88 11.09
CA SER A 75 -13.10 0.98 12.34
C SER A 75 -13.46 2.42 12.70
N GLY A 76 -12.73 3.41 12.14
CA GLY A 76 -12.85 4.82 12.51
C GLY A 76 -11.93 5.23 13.67
N ASP A 77 -11.34 4.25 14.35
CA ASP A 77 -10.32 4.45 15.38
C ASP A 77 -8.94 4.52 14.71
N LEU A 78 -8.28 5.67 14.81
CA LEU A 78 -6.98 5.91 14.19
C LEU A 78 -5.90 4.94 14.69
N GLU A 79 -5.96 4.48 15.93
CA GLU A 79 -4.94 3.57 16.46
C GLU A 79 -5.08 2.17 15.84
N LYS A 80 -6.31 1.68 15.69
CA LYS A 80 -6.58 0.38 15.05
C LYS A 80 -6.41 0.43 13.54
N ASP A 81 -6.77 1.55 12.93
CA ASP A 81 -6.72 1.71 11.48
C ASP A 81 -5.27 1.81 10.96
N LYS A 82 -4.27 2.09 11.81
CA LYS A 82 -2.84 2.07 11.43
C LYS A 82 -2.41 0.71 10.88
N ASP A 83 -2.93 -0.38 11.43
CA ASP A 83 -2.55 -1.74 11.05
C ASP A 83 -2.94 -2.07 9.60
N ILE A 84 -3.95 -1.38 9.08
CA ILE A 84 -4.49 -1.59 7.74
C ILE A 84 -4.02 -0.53 6.74
N VAL A 85 -3.13 0.40 7.13
CA VAL A 85 -2.46 1.33 6.19
C VAL A 85 -1.48 0.56 5.33
N CYS A 86 -1.56 0.70 4.00
CA CYS A 86 -0.62 0.04 3.10
C CYS A 86 0.80 0.65 3.25
N PRO A 87 1.87 -0.17 3.35
CA PRO A 87 1.89 -1.62 3.46
C PRO A 87 1.43 -2.09 4.87
N CYS A 88 0.35 -2.87 4.93
CA CYS A 88 -0.30 -3.23 6.20
C CYS A 88 0.55 -4.19 7.01
N ILE A 89 0.37 -4.31 8.32
CA ILE A 89 1.23 -5.22 9.12
C ILE A 89 1.10 -6.69 8.69
N PHE A 90 -0.03 -7.06 8.09
CA PHE A 90 -0.38 -8.44 7.72
C PHE A 90 0.24 -8.92 6.41
N HIS A 91 0.56 -8.03 5.46
CA HIS A 91 0.88 -8.45 4.09
C HIS A 91 2.11 -9.37 4.02
N LYS A 92 3.11 -9.18 4.89
CA LYS A 92 4.33 -9.98 4.89
C LYS A 92 4.04 -11.43 5.26
N ASP A 93 3.27 -11.63 6.31
CA ASP A 93 2.89 -12.95 6.80
C ASP A 93 1.96 -13.66 5.81
N GLU A 94 1.03 -12.92 5.20
CA GLU A 94 0.13 -13.45 4.16
C GLU A 94 0.92 -13.89 2.91
N VAL A 95 1.84 -13.06 2.41
CA VAL A 95 2.68 -13.43 1.26
C VAL A 95 3.61 -14.60 1.61
N ALA A 96 4.15 -14.66 2.84
CA ALA A 96 5.00 -15.74 3.28
C ALA A 96 4.25 -17.07 3.53
N GLY A 97 2.99 -17.01 3.96
CA GLY A 97 2.14 -18.16 4.22
C GLY A 97 1.43 -18.65 2.96
N GLU A 98 0.57 -17.80 2.40
CA GLU A 98 -0.36 -18.11 1.31
C GLU A 98 0.23 -17.87 -0.08
N GLY A 99 1.35 -17.13 -0.16
CA GLY A 99 1.99 -16.77 -1.42
C GLY A 99 1.47 -15.45 -2.01
N HIS A 100 0.46 -14.84 -1.39
CA HIS A 100 -0.08 -13.56 -1.81
C HIS A 100 -0.65 -12.76 -0.62
N CYS A 101 -0.70 -11.44 -0.76
CA CYS A 101 -1.41 -10.57 0.18
C CYS A 101 -2.92 -10.77 0.07
N HIS A 102 -3.68 -10.53 1.13
CA HIS A 102 -5.15 -10.69 1.13
C HIS A 102 -5.86 -9.88 0.03
N CYS A 103 -5.36 -8.69 -0.31
CA CYS A 103 -5.92 -7.88 -1.39
C CYS A 103 -5.48 -8.34 -2.79
N ASN A 104 -4.70 -9.42 -2.91
CA ASN A 104 -4.10 -9.89 -4.14
C ASN A 104 -3.30 -8.79 -4.85
N LEU A 105 -2.57 -7.95 -4.10
CA LEU A 105 -1.70 -6.93 -4.66
C LEU A 105 -0.28 -7.45 -4.91
N PHE A 106 0.29 -8.10 -3.89
CA PHE A 106 1.64 -8.67 -3.90
C PHE A 106 1.56 -10.20 -3.91
N PHE A 107 2.46 -10.82 -4.69
CA PHE A 107 2.64 -12.26 -4.81
C PHE A 107 4.13 -12.60 -4.72
N ARG A 108 4.48 -13.79 -4.22
CA ARG A 108 5.85 -14.33 -4.27
C ARG A 108 6.02 -15.37 -5.37
#